data_AF-A0A5N6TE64-F1
#
_entry.id   AF-A0A5N6TE64-F1
#
_cell.length_a   1.000
_cell.length_b   1.000
_cell.length_c   1.000
_cell.angle_alpha   90.00
_cell.angle_beta   90.00
_cell.angle_gamma   90.00
#
_symmetry.space_group_name_H-M   'P 1'
#
loop_
_entity.id
_entity.type
_entity.pdbx_description
1 polymer ?
#
loop_
_entity_poly.entity_id
_entity_poly.type
_entity_poly.pdbx_seq_one_letter_code
_entity_poly.pdbx_strand_id
1 'polypeptide(L)'
;VDANFLDALDPENADKKRYSKICGILVNSHFSGDEYISVVGIGINATNASPTTSLNALAARFLGDKTAPVTLEKLLARILTTFEDLYTRFLRTGFDRTFEDLYYQDWLHMHQTVTLEEEGGARARIKGITRDYGLLLAEELGWNDRPTGRVWQLQSDSNSFDFLRGLVRRKV
;
A
#
# COMPACT_ATOMS: atom_id res chain seq x y z
N VAL A 1 -6.25 -0.38 -13.77
CA VAL A 1 -4.89 0.17 -13.54
C VAL A 1 -4.80 0.37 -12.05
N ASP A 2 -4.03 -0.44 -11.36
CA ASP A 2 -3.94 -0.36 -9.91
C ASP A 2 -2.72 0.43 -9.52
N ALA A 3 -2.83 1.32 -8.55
CA ALA A 3 -1.67 2.01 -8.04
C ALA A 3 -1.63 1.96 -6.52
N ASN A 4 -0.43 1.89 -5.97
CA ASN A 4 -0.17 1.71 -4.55
C ASN A 4 0.94 2.65 -4.11
N PHE A 5 0.87 3.11 -2.87
CA PHE A 5 1.93 3.90 -2.25
C PHE A 5 2.56 3.12 -1.11
N LEU A 6 3.88 3.26 -1.00
CA LEU A 6 4.62 2.77 0.16
C LEU A 6 5.05 4.00 0.94
N ASP A 7 4.65 4.01 2.21
CA ASP A 7 4.98 5.07 3.13
C ASP A 7 5.92 4.54 4.22
N ALA A 8 6.88 5.35 4.62
CA ALA A 8 7.77 5.07 5.73
C ALA A 8 7.57 6.11 6.84
N LEU A 9 7.95 5.76 8.06
CA LEU A 9 7.98 6.72 9.17
C LEU A 9 8.85 7.92 8.79
N ASP A 10 8.26 9.11 8.89
CA ASP A 10 8.90 10.37 8.56
C ASP A 10 10.10 10.58 9.49
N PRO A 11 11.33 10.66 8.96
CA PRO A 11 12.53 10.80 9.79
C PRO A 11 12.54 12.08 10.63
N GLU A 12 11.83 13.12 10.20
CA GLU A 12 11.72 14.40 10.93
C GLU A 12 10.64 14.37 12.02
N ASN A 13 9.66 13.47 11.93
CA ASN A 13 8.50 13.41 12.84
C ASN A 13 8.18 11.99 13.31
N ALA A 14 9.20 11.13 13.46
CA ALA A 14 9.03 9.72 13.78
C ALA A 14 8.25 9.51 15.10
N ASP A 15 8.49 10.34 16.11
CA ASP A 15 7.82 10.26 17.42
C ASP A 15 6.30 10.53 17.33
N LYS A 16 5.86 11.25 16.29
CA LYS A 16 4.45 11.54 16.01
C LYS A 16 3.78 10.46 15.16
N LYS A 17 4.50 9.38 14.82
CA LYS A 17 4.04 8.32 13.90
C LYS A 17 3.49 8.88 12.59
N ARG A 18 4.13 9.94 12.08
CA ARG A 18 3.81 10.49 10.77
C ARG A 18 4.48 9.63 9.70
N TYR A 19 3.77 9.40 8.60
CA TYR A 19 4.27 8.65 7.47
C TYR A 19 4.48 9.58 6.26
N SER A 20 5.54 9.32 5.51
CA SER A 20 5.92 10.03 4.29
C SER A 20 6.01 9.03 3.15
N LYS A 21 5.45 9.41 1.99
CA LYS A 21 5.51 8.60 0.78
C LYS A 21 6.92 8.51 0.23
N ILE A 22 7.39 7.29 0.03
CA ILE A 22 8.74 7.00 -0.48
C ILE A 22 8.74 6.24 -1.80
N CYS A 23 7.64 5.56 -2.14
CA CYS A 23 7.51 4.85 -3.39
C CYS A 23 6.06 4.85 -3.90
N GLY A 24 5.91 4.82 -5.22
CA GLY A 24 4.65 4.58 -5.91
C GLY A 24 4.80 3.41 -6.87
N ILE A 25 3.83 2.49 -6.85
CA ILE A 25 3.74 1.36 -7.75
C ILE A 25 2.49 1.55 -8.61
N LEU A 26 2.60 1.31 -9.91
CA LEU A 26 1.51 1.32 -10.88
C LEU A 26 1.53 -0.01 -11.61
N VAL A 27 0.43 -0.77 -11.54
CA VAL A 27 0.25 -2.02 -12.27
C VAL A 27 -0.87 -1.81 -13.28
N ASN A 28 -0.53 -1.94 -14.57
CA ASN A 28 -1.52 -1.99 -15.62
C ASN A 28 -1.59 -3.41 -16.16
N SER A 29 -2.75 -4.04 -16.02
CA SER A 29 -2.98 -5.39 -16.48
C SER A 29 -3.99 -5.42 -17.61
N HIS A 30 -3.65 -6.15 -18.66
CA HIS A 30 -4.47 -6.36 -19.84
C HIS A 30 -4.62 -7.86 -20.07
N PHE A 31 -5.85 -8.30 -20.26
CA PHE A 31 -6.16 -9.65 -20.70
C PHE A 31 -6.48 -9.62 -22.20
N SER A 32 -5.75 -10.41 -22.99
CA SER A 32 -5.96 -10.50 -24.44
C SER A 32 -5.82 -11.94 -24.90
N GLY A 33 -6.89 -12.48 -25.49
CA GLY A 33 -6.97 -13.90 -25.83
C GLY A 33 -6.90 -14.77 -24.58
N ASP A 34 -5.84 -15.58 -24.49
CA ASP A 34 -5.54 -16.45 -23.33
C ASP A 34 -4.34 -15.95 -22.50
N GLU A 35 -3.84 -14.74 -22.77
CA GLU A 35 -2.67 -14.17 -22.09
C GLU A 35 -3.07 -13.03 -21.16
N TYR A 36 -2.47 -13.04 -19.96
CA TYR A 36 -2.54 -11.94 -19.00
C TYR A 36 -1.21 -11.20 -18.98
N ILE A 37 -1.21 -9.96 -19.46
CA ILE A 37 -0.03 -9.11 -19.51
C ILE A 37 -0.15 -8.07 -18.39
N SER A 38 0.83 -8.01 -17.50
CA SER A 38 0.92 -6.97 -16.47
C SER A 38 2.18 -6.14 -16.64
N VAL A 39 2.00 -4.83 -16.77
CA VAL A 39 3.07 -3.83 -16.81
C VAL A 39 3.17 -3.18 -15.44
N VAL A 40 4.30 -3.40 -14.76
CA VAL A 40 4.56 -2.88 -13.41
C VAL A 40 5.57 -1.73 -13.49
N GLY A 41 5.10 -0.51 -13.19
CA GLY A 41 5.93 0.67 -13.01
C GLY A 41 6.19 0.93 -11.52
N ILE A 42 7.45 1.14 -11.14
CA ILE A 42 7.84 1.43 -9.75
C ILE A 42 8.68 2.71 -9.74
N GLY A 43 8.24 3.72 -8.98
CA GLY A 43 8.99 4.94 -8.73
C GLY A 43 9.39 5.03 -7.26
N ILE A 44 10.68 5.16 -6.96
CA ILE A 44 11.23 5.19 -5.60
C ILE A 44 12.04 6.46 -5.38
N ASN A 45 11.78 7.16 -4.28
CA ASN A 45 12.64 8.23 -3.77
C ASN A 45 13.90 7.59 -3.16
N ALA A 46 14.93 7.32 -3.97
CA ALA A 46 16.10 6.57 -3.50
C ALA A 46 17.19 7.48 -2.90
N THR A 47 17.72 8.41 -3.70
CA THR A 47 18.95 9.16 -3.39
C THR A 47 18.76 10.68 -3.37
N ASN A 48 17.55 11.17 -3.67
CA ASN A 48 17.28 12.60 -3.69
C ASN A 48 17.44 13.21 -2.28
N ALA A 49 17.97 14.43 -2.23
CA ALA A 49 18.16 15.16 -0.97
C ALA A 49 16.89 15.94 -0.55
N SER A 50 16.13 16.45 -1.51
CA SER A 50 14.89 17.23 -1.33
C SER A 50 14.04 17.15 -2.62
N PRO A 51 12.75 17.51 -2.62
CA PRO A 51 11.92 17.89 -1.48
C PRO A 51 11.26 16.71 -0.75
N THR A 52 11.42 15.47 -1.24
CA THR A 52 10.76 14.27 -0.69
C THR A 52 11.70 13.43 0.17
N THR A 53 11.14 12.68 1.13
CA THR A 53 11.89 11.70 1.93
C THR A 53 12.44 10.58 1.04
N SER A 54 13.74 10.33 1.13
CA SER A 54 14.43 9.30 0.35
C SER A 54 14.95 8.13 1.19
N LEU A 55 15.27 7.00 0.57
CA LEU A 55 15.89 5.86 1.24
C LEU A 55 17.21 6.23 1.93
N ASN A 56 18.01 7.11 1.33
CA ASN A 56 19.22 7.62 1.97
C ASN A 56 18.91 8.42 3.24
N ALA A 57 17.87 9.26 3.24
CA ALA A 57 17.45 10.00 4.42
C ALA A 57 16.97 9.07 5.54
N LEU A 58 16.24 8.00 5.19
CA LEU A 58 15.83 6.96 6.14
C LEU A 58 17.04 6.20 6.70
N ALA A 59 17.97 5.78 5.85
CA ALA A 59 19.17 5.05 6.28
C ALA A 59 20.03 5.89 7.24
N ALA A 60 20.27 7.16 6.92
CA ALA A 60 21.01 8.07 7.80
C ALA A 60 20.33 8.20 9.17
N ARG A 61 18.99 8.33 9.20
CA ARG A 61 18.23 8.52 10.45
C ARG A 61 18.16 7.27 11.32
N PHE A 62 17.92 6.10 10.73
CA PHE A 62 17.58 4.87 11.46
C PHE A 62 18.76 3.90 11.60
N LEU A 63 19.72 3.93 10.69
CA LEU A 63 20.91 3.06 10.71
C LEU A 63 22.19 3.82 11.10
N GLY A 64 22.14 5.15 11.07
CA GLY A 64 23.24 6.04 11.45
C GLY A 64 24.31 6.22 10.37
N ASP A 65 25.20 7.18 10.59
CA ASP A 65 26.16 7.71 9.61
C ASP A 65 27.23 6.72 9.14
N LYS A 66 27.34 5.55 9.77
CA LYS A 66 28.30 4.50 9.37
C LYS A 66 27.77 3.60 8.25
N THR A 67 26.52 3.77 7.85
CA THR A 67 25.89 2.95 6.82
C THR A 67 26.27 3.48 5.44
N ALA A 68 26.73 2.58 4.56
CA ALA A 68 27.03 2.95 3.18
C ALA A 68 25.76 3.48 2.49
N PRO A 69 25.84 4.57 1.70
CA PRO A 69 24.70 5.07 0.96
C PRO A 69 24.10 4.01 0.04
N VAL A 70 22.79 4.09 -0.19
CA VAL A 70 22.11 3.25 -1.17
C VAL A 70 22.64 3.58 -2.56
N THR A 71 23.10 2.57 -3.30
CA THR A 71 23.42 2.70 -4.73
C THR A 71 22.27 2.16 -5.56
N LEU A 72 22.00 2.78 -6.72
CA LEU A 72 20.87 2.41 -7.56
C LEU A 72 21.02 1.00 -8.12
N GLU A 73 22.24 0.57 -8.42
CA GLU A 73 22.54 -0.77 -8.95
C GLU A 73 22.22 -1.85 -7.93
N LYS A 74 22.65 -1.66 -6.68
CA LYS A 74 22.34 -2.59 -5.58
C LYS A 74 20.85 -2.58 -5.27
N LEU A 75 20.23 -1.41 -5.24
CA LEU A 75 18.80 -1.29 -4.99
C LEU A 75 17.99 -2.03 -6.07
N LEU A 76 18.28 -1.79 -7.35
CA LEU A 76 17.62 -2.45 -8.46
C LEU A 76 17.82 -3.97 -8.42
N ALA A 77 19.07 -4.43 -8.23
CA ALA A 77 19.36 -5.85 -8.13
C ALA A 77 18.58 -6.52 -6.98
N ARG A 78 18.49 -5.86 -5.82
CA ARG A 78 17.71 -6.36 -4.68
C ARG A 78 16.21 -6.37 -4.93
N ILE A 79 15.67 -5.34 -5.59
CA ILE A 79 14.25 -5.29 -5.96
C ILE A 79 13.90 -6.43 -6.92
N LEU A 80 14.67 -6.60 -7.99
CA LEU A 80 14.39 -7.62 -9.01
C LEU A 80 14.49 -9.04 -8.45
N THR A 81 15.54 -9.33 -7.68
CA THR A 81 15.70 -10.66 -7.05
C THR A 81 14.59 -10.95 -6.04
N THR A 82 14.25 -9.99 -5.18
CA THR A 82 13.15 -10.16 -4.21
C THR A 82 11.80 -10.31 -4.93
N PHE A 83 11.57 -9.52 -5.99
CA PHE A 83 10.35 -9.61 -6.78
C PHE A 83 10.23 -10.96 -7.47
N GLU A 84 11.31 -11.48 -8.07
CA GLU A 84 11.33 -12.79 -8.72
C GLU A 84 11.04 -13.93 -7.73
N ASP A 85 11.62 -13.88 -6.53
CA ASP A 85 11.37 -14.86 -5.47
C ASP A 85 9.89 -14.86 -5.05
N LEU A 86 9.32 -13.67 -4.80
CA LEU A 86 7.91 -13.51 -4.44
C LEU A 86 7.00 -13.94 -5.59
N TYR A 87 7.30 -13.54 -6.82
CA TYR A 87 6.50 -13.88 -7.99
C TYR A 87 6.49 -15.39 -8.26
N THR A 88 7.67 -16.04 -8.17
CA THR A 88 7.80 -17.49 -8.33
C THR A 88 6.98 -18.24 -7.27
N ARG A 89 6.99 -17.74 -6.03
CA ARG A 89 6.15 -18.28 -4.96
C ARG A 89 4.67 -18.09 -5.26
N PHE A 90 4.27 -16.88 -5.67
CA PHE A 90 2.89 -16.54 -5.99
C PHE A 90 2.33 -17.43 -7.11
N LEU A 91 3.11 -17.71 -8.15
CA LEU A 91 2.69 -18.63 -9.23
C LEU A 91 2.42 -20.06 -8.75
N ARG A 92 2.99 -20.49 -7.63
CA ARG A 92 2.82 -21.86 -7.10
C ARG A 92 1.61 -22.01 -6.20
N THR A 93 1.33 -21.02 -5.37
CA THR A 93 0.34 -21.13 -4.28
C THR A 93 -0.68 -19.98 -4.24
N GLY A 94 -0.55 -19.00 -5.14
CA GLY A 94 -1.31 -17.76 -5.09
C GLY A 94 -0.99 -16.92 -3.84
N PHE A 95 -1.94 -16.04 -3.50
CA PHE A 95 -1.94 -15.24 -2.27
C PHE A 95 -2.36 -16.09 -1.07
N ASP A 96 -1.46 -16.97 -0.64
CA ASP A 96 -1.69 -17.84 0.52
C ASP A 96 -1.50 -17.13 1.86
N ARG A 97 -1.66 -17.85 2.97
CA ARG A 97 -1.54 -17.28 4.32
C ARG A 97 -0.19 -16.62 4.58
N THR A 98 0.90 -17.12 3.99
CA THR A 98 2.21 -16.47 4.17
C THR A 98 2.23 -15.10 3.50
N PHE A 99 1.67 -14.98 2.29
CA PHE A 99 1.54 -13.69 1.63
C PHE A 99 0.59 -12.75 2.38
N GLU A 100 -0.52 -13.26 2.89
CA GLU A 100 -1.46 -12.52 3.74
C GLU A 100 -0.76 -11.97 5.00
N ASP A 101 0.02 -12.80 5.69
CA ASP A 101 0.76 -12.39 6.88
C ASP A 101 1.82 -11.32 6.56
N LEU A 102 2.60 -11.53 5.48
CA LEU A 102 3.58 -10.53 5.01
C LEU A 102 2.90 -9.20 4.65
N TYR A 103 1.76 -9.27 3.97
CA TYR A 103 0.99 -8.10 3.58
C TYR A 103 0.49 -7.32 4.80
N TYR A 104 -0.05 -8.00 5.81
CA TYR A 104 -0.57 -7.34 7.01
C TYR A 104 0.51 -6.85 7.98
N GLN A 105 1.74 -7.37 7.92
CA GLN A 105 2.86 -6.82 8.70
C GLN A 105 3.16 -5.36 8.33
N ASP A 106 3.01 -5.01 7.06
CA ASP A 106 3.29 -3.68 6.54
C ASP A 106 2.01 -2.86 6.25
N TRP A 107 0.83 -3.40 6.54
CA TRP A 107 -0.46 -2.75 6.27
C TRP A 107 -0.78 -1.64 7.28
N LEU A 108 -0.87 -0.40 6.80
CA LEU A 108 -1.09 0.78 7.64
C LEU A 108 -2.57 1.08 7.94
N HIS A 109 -3.51 0.39 7.28
CA HIS A 109 -4.92 0.82 7.25
C HIS A 109 -5.84 0.01 8.18
N MET A 110 -5.32 -0.95 8.94
CA MET A 110 -6.15 -1.80 9.77
C MET A 110 -6.94 -0.98 10.80
N HIS A 111 -8.24 -1.28 10.94
CA HIS A 111 -9.16 -0.62 11.88
C HIS A 111 -9.43 0.86 11.65
N GLN A 112 -8.92 1.44 10.56
CA GLN A 112 -9.29 2.80 10.18
C GLN A 112 -10.79 2.87 9.87
N THR A 113 -11.43 3.93 10.35
CA THR A 113 -12.84 4.19 10.06
C THR A 113 -12.93 5.12 8.86
N VAL A 114 -13.67 4.69 7.85
CA VAL A 114 -13.81 5.31 6.53
C VAL A 114 -15.29 5.56 6.22
N THR A 115 -15.55 6.46 5.28
CA THR A 115 -16.89 6.77 4.76
C THR A 115 -16.99 6.26 3.32
N LEU A 116 -17.83 5.27 3.08
CA LEU A 116 -18.04 4.68 1.76
C LEU A 116 -18.97 5.57 0.94
N GLU A 117 -18.42 6.51 0.15
CA GLU A 117 -19.21 7.50 -0.59
C GLU A 117 -20.17 6.86 -1.60
N GLU A 118 -19.68 5.86 -2.35
CA GLU A 118 -20.48 5.13 -3.35
C GLU A 118 -21.59 4.28 -2.70
N GLU A 119 -21.43 3.94 -1.42
CA GLU A 119 -22.40 3.17 -0.63
C GLU A 119 -23.25 4.09 0.27
N GLY A 120 -23.67 5.24 -0.28
CA GLY A 120 -24.55 6.18 0.39
C GLY A 120 -23.93 6.88 1.60
N GLY A 121 -22.61 6.97 1.66
CA GLY A 121 -21.88 7.59 2.77
C GLY A 121 -21.84 6.73 4.05
N ALA A 122 -21.99 5.40 3.92
CA ALA A 122 -21.93 4.49 5.05
C ALA A 122 -20.57 4.60 5.77
N ARG A 123 -20.59 4.67 7.10
CA ARG A 123 -19.35 4.53 7.89
C ARG A 123 -18.97 3.06 7.97
N ALA A 124 -17.70 2.74 7.80
CA ALA A 124 -17.20 1.38 7.90
C ALA A 124 -15.81 1.34 8.54
N ARG A 125 -15.46 0.22 9.18
CA ARG A 125 -14.14 -0.04 9.75
C ARG A 125 -13.40 -1.07 8.91
N ILE A 126 -12.20 -0.75 8.47
CA ILE A 126 -11.37 -1.66 7.68
C ILE A 126 -10.98 -2.89 8.51
N LYS A 127 -11.12 -4.06 7.88
CA LYS A 127 -10.83 -5.38 8.44
C LYS A 127 -9.73 -6.13 7.71
N GLY A 128 -9.39 -5.72 6.49
CA GLY A 128 -8.38 -6.38 5.68
C GLY A 128 -8.76 -6.42 4.21
N ILE A 129 -8.40 -7.50 3.55
CA ILE A 129 -8.66 -7.77 2.13
C ILE A 129 -9.14 -9.21 1.97
N THR A 130 -9.87 -9.51 0.90
CA THR A 130 -10.20 -10.89 0.56
C THR A 130 -8.99 -11.61 -0.02
N ARG A 131 -8.88 -12.92 0.21
CA ARG A 131 -7.73 -13.72 -0.27
C ARG A 131 -7.84 -14.15 -1.72
N ASP A 132 -9.05 -14.18 -2.26
CA ASP A 132 -9.34 -14.63 -3.62
C ASP A 132 -9.09 -13.53 -4.65
N TYR A 133 -9.63 -12.34 -4.40
CA TYR A 133 -9.65 -11.23 -5.36
C TYR A 133 -8.99 -9.95 -4.83
N GLY A 134 -8.50 -9.95 -3.58
CA GLY A 134 -7.86 -8.77 -3.00
C GLY A 134 -8.81 -7.60 -2.74
N LEU A 135 -10.13 -7.85 -2.59
CA LEU A 135 -11.11 -6.80 -2.34
C LEU A 135 -10.97 -6.26 -0.92
N LEU A 136 -11.12 -4.95 -0.71
CA LEU A 136 -11.07 -4.34 0.62
C LEU A 136 -12.28 -4.80 1.45
N LEU A 137 -12.00 -5.34 2.64
CA LEU A 137 -13.01 -5.74 3.62
C LEU A 137 -13.25 -4.61 4.62
N ALA A 138 -14.51 -4.17 4.74
CA ALA A 138 -14.91 -3.15 5.70
C ALA A 138 -16.22 -3.51 6.41
N GLU A 139 -16.22 -3.50 7.74
CA GLU A 139 -17.40 -3.75 8.57
C GLU A 139 -18.20 -2.46 8.77
N GLU A 140 -19.46 -2.44 8.38
CA GLU A 140 -20.33 -1.27 8.51
C GLU A 140 -20.55 -0.91 9.98
N LEU A 141 -20.54 0.39 10.24
CA LEU A 141 -20.71 0.99 11.55
C LEU A 141 -22.02 1.77 11.60
N GLY A 142 -22.85 1.44 12.58
CA GLY A 142 -24.07 2.18 12.91
C GLY A 142 -23.81 3.25 13.97
N TRP A 143 -24.83 3.50 14.79
CA TRP A 143 -24.78 4.50 15.86
C TRP A 143 -23.60 4.25 16.82
N ASN A 144 -22.84 5.30 17.15
CA ASN A 144 -21.66 5.25 18.04
C ASN A 144 -20.59 4.23 17.60
N ASP A 145 -20.36 4.11 16.28
CA ASP A 145 -19.35 3.21 15.70
C ASP A 145 -19.50 1.73 16.09
N ARG A 146 -20.74 1.32 16.37
CA ARG A 146 -21.09 -0.07 16.66
C ARG A 146 -21.20 -0.87 15.36
N PRO A 147 -20.59 -2.05 15.27
CA PRO A 147 -20.77 -2.94 14.12
C PRO A 147 -22.24 -3.25 13.87
N THR A 148 -22.69 -3.13 12.61
CA THR A 148 -24.03 -3.58 12.20
C THR A 148 -24.08 -5.08 11.89
N GLY A 149 -22.91 -5.70 11.73
CA GLY A 149 -22.75 -7.08 11.24
C GLY A 149 -22.67 -7.18 9.71
N ARG A 150 -22.93 -6.09 8.98
CA ARG A 150 -22.76 -6.04 7.53
C ARG A 150 -21.28 -5.85 7.20
N VAL A 151 -20.78 -6.63 6.24
CA VAL A 151 -19.41 -6.52 5.72
C VAL A 151 -19.46 -6.19 4.23
N TRP A 152 -18.74 -5.15 3.86
CA TRP A 152 -18.53 -4.71 2.49
C TRP A 152 -17.27 -5.36 1.92
N GLN A 153 -17.34 -5.77 0.65
CA GLN A 153 -16.21 -6.17 -0.18
C GLN A 153 -16.10 -5.17 -1.31
N LEU A 154 -15.07 -4.33 -1.28
CA LEU A 154 -14.95 -3.17 -2.16
C LEU A 154 -13.82 -3.37 -3.14
N GLN A 155 -14.09 -3.14 -4.42
CA GLN A 155 -13.07 -3.12 -5.46
C GLN A 155 -12.32 -1.79 -5.42
N SER A 156 -11.02 -1.83 -5.66
CA SER A 156 -10.22 -0.62 -5.87
C SER A 156 -10.69 0.10 -7.13
N ASP A 157 -11.00 1.39 -7.03
CA ASP A 157 -11.51 2.22 -8.13
C ASP A 157 -10.40 2.68 -9.11
N SER A 158 -9.23 2.00 -9.13
CA SER A 158 -8.08 2.30 -9.98
C SER A 158 -7.46 3.71 -9.80
N ASN A 159 -8.04 4.57 -8.96
CA ASN A 159 -7.31 5.66 -8.34
C ASN A 159 -6.59 5.05 -7.16
N SER A 160 -5.28 4.77 -7.33
CA SER A 160 -4.39 4.46 -6.22
C SER A 160 -4.85 5.14 -4.97
N PHE A 161 -5.25 4.37 -3.96
CA PHE A 161 -5.21 4.69 -2.55
C PHE A 161 -4.82 6.15 -2.28
N ASP A 162 -5.71 7.05 -2.67
CA ASP A 162 -5.75 8.40 -2.16
C ASP A 162 -6.61 8.25 -0.90
N PHE A 163 -6.11 7.40 0.02
CA PHE A 163 -6.85 6.95 1.21
C PHE A 163 -7.27 8.13 2.10
N LEU A 164 -6.75 9.33 1.82
CA LEU A 164 -7.08 10.60 2.45
C LEU A 164 -7.67 11.66 1.51
N ARG A 165 -7.74 11.46 0.18
CA ARG A 165 -8.33 12.43 -0.75
C ARG A 165 -9.41 11.74 -1.58
N GLY A 166 -10.64 11.92 -1.11
CA GLY A 166 -11.83 11.21 -1.55
C GLY A 166 -12.66 10.79 -0.34
N LEU A 167 -12.00 10.30 0.71
CA LEU A 167 -12.61 10.03 2.03
C LEU A 167 -12.68 11.27 2.95
N VAL A 168 -11.93 12.33 2.62
CA VAL A 168 -11.96 13.64 3.27
C VAL A 168 -11.91 14.71 2.18
N ARG A 169 -13.06 15.14 1.67
CA ARG A 169 -13.14 16.43 0.98
C ARG A 169 -13.63 17.49 1.97
N ARG A 170 -12.79 18.49 2.22
CA ARG A 170 -13.19 19.72 2.92
C ARG A 170 -14.27 20.40 2.08
N LYS A 171 -15.43 20.59 2.70
CA LYS A 171 -16.49 21.47 2.21
C LYS A 171 -15.90 22.87 2.00
N VAL A 172 -16.03 23.40 0.80
CA VAL A 172 -16.27 24.84 0.59
C VAL A 172 -17.71 24.94 0.15
#